data_AF-A0A0C9T1Z6-F1
#
_entry.id   AF-A0A0C9T1Z6-F1
#
_cell.length_a   1.000
_cell.length_b   1.000
_cell.length_c   1.000
_cell.angle_alpha   90.00
_cell.angle_beta   90.00
_cell.angle_gamma   90.00
#
_symmetry.space_group_name_H-M   'P 1'
#
loop_
_entity.id
_entity.type
_entity.pdbx_description
1 polymer ?
#
loop_
_entity_poly.entity_id
_entity_poly.type
_entity_poly.pdbx_seq_one_letter_code
_entity_poly.pdbx_strand_id
1 'polypeptide(L)' 'LREKWGDEQREPFLKLKVLLTSEPVLKAPIYDGRPFKVTTDGSGNGFGGMLLQQHEVTDKNGK' A
#
# COMPACT_ATOMS: atom_id res chain seq x y z
N LEU A 1 -11.81 -22.86 -11.44
CA LEU A 1 -10.95 -21.65 -11.36
C LEU A 1 -9.52 -21.92 -10.87
N ARG A 2 -9.17 -23.13 -10.37
CA ARG A 2 -7.84 -23.43 -9.81
C ARG A 2 -6.69 -23.57 -10.82
N GLU A 3 -6.94 -23.42 -12.12
CA GLU A 3 -5.98 -23.77 -13.16
C GLU A 3 -5.53 -22.59 -14.05
N LYS A 4 -5.65 -21.34 -13.58
CA LYS A 4 -5.19 -20.16 -14.35
C LYS A 4 -4.25 -19.24 -13.56
N TRP A 5 -3.44 -19.81 -12.68
CA TRP A 5 -2.36 -19.06 -12.03
C TRP A 5 -1.02 -19.51 -12.61
N GLY A 6 -0.48 -18.72 -13.52
CA GLY A 6 0.84 -18.90 -14.11
C GLY A 6 1.66 -17.61 -14.07
N ASP A 7 2.69 -17.53 -14.90
CA ASP A 7 3.62 -16.40 -14.91
C ASP A 7 2.90 -15.07 -15.22
N GLU A 8 1.92 -15.07 -16.14
CA GLU A 8 1.14 -13.89 -16.49
C GLU A 8 0.38 -13.25 -15.32
N GLN A 9 0.00 -14.03 -14.29
CA GLN A 9 -0.65 -13.51 -13.08
C GLN A 9 0.37 -13.26 -11.96
N ARG A 10 1.39 -14.12 -11.86
CA ARG A 10 2.43 -14.00 -10.83
C ARG A 10 3.25 -12.72 -11.01
N GLU A 11 3.69 -12.42 -12.22
CA GLU A 11 4.53 -11.24 -12.48
C GLU A 11 3.87 -9.92 -12.06
N PRO A 12 2.62 -9.59 -12.48
CA PRO A 12 1.97 -8.38 -12.00
C PRO A 12 1.69 -8.41 -10.50
N PHE A 13 1.38 -9.57 -9.91
CA PHE A 13 1.19 -9.68 -8.45
C PHE A 13 2.46 -9.37 -7.67
N LEU A 14 3.62 -9.89 -8.11
CA LEU A 14 4.92 -9.56 -7.52
C LEU A 14 5.26 -8.08 -7.73
N LYS A 15 4.99 -7.54 -8.92
CA LYS A 15 5.17 -6.11 -9.19
C LYS A 15 4.34 -5.24 -8.24
N LEU A 16 3.09 -5.60 -7.97
CA LEU A 16 2.25 -4.89 -7.00
C LEU A 16 2.84 -4.94 -5.59
N LYS A 17 3.38 -6.09 -5.15
CA LYS A 17 4.08 -6.16 -3.86
C LYS A 17 5.23 -5.16 -3.80
N VAL A 18 6.09 -5.14 -4.80
CA VAL A 18 7.22 -4.19 -4.88
C VAL A 18 6.73 -2.75 -4.83
N LEU A 19 5.70 -2.41 -5.62
CA LEU A 19 5.15 -1.05 -5.67
C LEU A 19 4.55 -0.62 -4.32
N LEU A 20 3.85 -1.51 -3.62
CA LEU A 20 3.25 -1.20 -2.31
C LEU A 20 4.31 -1.06 -1.19
N THR A 21 5.48 -1.67 -1.35
CA THR A 21 6.57 -1.63 -0.35
C THR A 21 7.70 -0.69 -0.75
N SER A 22 7.48 0.20 -1.72
CA SER A 22 8.48 1.16 -2.21
C SER A 22 7.89 2.56 -2.32
N GLU A 23 8.75 3.56 -2.44
CA GLU A 23 8.34 4.92 -2.83
C GLU A 23 7.62 4.87 -4.20
N PRO A 24 6.53 5.63 -4.41
CA PRO A 24 5.96 6.64 -3.51
C PRO A 24 4.84 6.12 -2.59
N VAL A 25 4.57 4.81 -2.52
CA VAL A 25 3.47 4.27 -1.70
C VAL A 25 3.90 4.15 -0.24
N LEU A 26 5.04 3.48 -0.01
CA LEU A 26 5.66 3.43 1.31
C LEU A 26 6.58 4.64 1.47
N LYS A 27 6.21 5.54 2.37
CA LYS A 27 6.95 6.78 2.65
C LYS A 27 7.43 6.84 4.10
N ALA A 28 8.51 7.59 4.32
CA ALA A 28 8.97 7.91 5.67
C ALA A 28 7.92 8.74 6.43
N PRO A 29 7.74 8.52 7.74
CA PRO A 29 6.81 9.30 8.56
C PRO A 29 7.24 10.78 8.67
N ILE A 30 6.26 11.68 8.73
CA ILE A 30 6.42 13.11 8.94
C ILE A 30 5.97 13.47 10.35
N TYR A 31 6.87 14.05 11.16
CA TYR A 31 6.59 14.41 12.56
C TYR A 31 6.34 15.91 12.73
N ASP A 32 5.44 16.48 11.94
CA ASP A 32 5.10 17.92 11.95
C ASP A 32 3.75 18.23 12.65
N GLY A 33 3.21 17.24 13.38
CA GLY A 33 1.90 17.34 14.04
C GLY A 33 0.74 16.80 13.22
N ARG A 34 0.94 16.43 11.93
CA ARG A 34 -0.11 15.75 11.17
C ARG A 34 -0.41 14.36 11.76
N PRO A 35 -1.69 13.96 11.86
CA PRO A 35 -2.05 12.71 12.51
C PRO A 35 -1.69 11.50 11.65
N PHE A 36 -1.45 10.37 12.33
CA PHE A 36 -1.54 9.06 11.70
C PHE A 36 -3.00 8.57 11.76
N LYS A 37 -3.43 7.85 10.72
CA LYS A 37 -4.71 7.15 10.68
C LYS A 37 -4.47 5.65 10.70
N VAL A 38 -5.01 4.98 11.69
CA VAL A 38 -5.01 3.51 11.76
C VAL A 38 -6.29 2.99 11.09
N THR A 39 -6.12 2.08 10.13
CA THR A 39 -7.23 1.33 9.53
C THR A 39 -7.04 -0.13 9.90
N THR A 40 -8.06 -0.76 10.49
CA THR A 40 -8.00 -2.17 10.91
C THR A 40 -9.24 -2.90 10.45
N ASP A 41 -9.10 -4.18 10.17
CA ASP A 41 -10.21 -5.09 9.93
C ASP A 41 -9.93 -6.44 10.59
N GLY A 42 -10.99 -7.12 11.01
CA GLY A 42 -10.93 -8.38 11.74
C GLY A 42 -11.83 -9.43 11.11
N SER A 43 -11.34 -10.66 11.04
CA SER A 43 -12.09 -11.81 10.55
C SER A 43 -12.01 -12.97 11.54
N GLY A 44 -12.81 -14.02 11.32
CA GLY A 44 -12.73 -15.25 12.11
C GLY A 44 -11.36 -15.96 12.08
N ASN A 45 -10.49 -15.59 11.13
CA ASN A 45 -9.14 -16.16 11.01
C ASN A 45 -8.04 -15.27 11.59
N GLY A 46 -8.29 -13.96 11.80
CA GLY A 46 -7.27 -13.02 12.25
C GLY A 46 -7.56 -11.56 11.93
N PHE A 47 -6.65 -10.69 12.35
CA PHE A 47 -6.75 -9.23 12.24
C PHE A 47 -5.68 -8.66 11.31
N GLY A 48 -6.03 -7.61 10.57
CA GLY A 48 -5.12 -6.80 9.78
C GLY A 48 -5.16 -5.34 10.21
N GLY A 49 -4.03 -4.64 10.05
CA GLY A 49 -3.91 -3.22 10.36
C GLY A 49 -2.97 -2.52 9.39
N MET A 50 -3.31 -1.28 9.06
CA MET A 50 -2.51 -0.37 8.24
C MET A 50 -2.40 0.98 8.96
N LEU A 51 -1.18 1.50 9.04
CA LEU A 51 -0.91 2.85 9.50
C LEU A 51 -0.74 3.75 8.28
N LEU A 52 -1.55 4.80 8.17
CA LEU A 52 -1.51 5.75 7.07
C LEU A 52 -1.16 7.14 7.58
N GLN A 53 -0.50 7.94 6.74
CA GLN A 53 -0.27 9.35 6.96
C GLN A 53 -0.50 10.13 5.66
N GLN A 54 -1.00 11.36 5.77
CA GLN A 54 -1.20 12.20 4.60
C GLN A 54 0.15 12.77 4.12
N HIS A 55 0.43 12.57 2.84
CA HIS A 55 1.55 13.20 2.13
C HIS A 55 1.02 14.09 1.02
N GLU A 56 1.62 15.25 0.85
CA GLU A 56 1.42 16.08 -0.32
C GLU A 56 2.21 15.46 -1.49
N VAL A 57 1.56 15.39 -2.64
CA VAL A 57 2.16 14.88 -3.87
C VAL A 57 1.87 15.90 -4.94
N THR A 58 2.92 16.41 -5.56
CA THR A 58 2.82 17.25 -6.75
C THR A 58 2.91 16.36 -7.97
N ASP A 59 1.90 16.40 -8.84
CA ASP A 59 1.96 15.69 -10.10
C ASP A 59 2.95 16.34 -11.08
N LYS A 60 3.19 15.68 -12.23
CA LYS A 60 4.07 16.20 -13.30
C LYS A 60 3.62 17.54 -13.89
N ASN A 61 2.40 17.98 -13.61
CA ASN A 61 1.82 19.24 -14.06
C ASN A 61 1.81 20.31 -12.94
N GLY A 62 2.40 20.03 -11.78
CA GLY A 62 2.45 20.96 -10.66
C GLY A 62 1.16 21.01 -9.82
N LYS A 63 0.24 20.06 -9.99
CA LYS A 63 -1.04 20.00 -9.28
C LYS A 63 -1.01 19.06 -8.08
#